data_AF-A0AA96NVD0-F1
#
_entry.id   AF-A0AA96NVD0-F1
#
_cell.length_a   1.000
_cell.length_b   1.000
_cell.length_c   1.000
_cell.angle_alpha   90.00
_cell.angle_beta   90.00
_cell.angle_gamma   90.00
#
_symmetry.space_group_name_H-M   'P 1'
#
loop_
_entity.id
_entity.type
_entity.pdbx_description
1 polymer ?
#
loop_
_entity_poly.entity_id
_entity_poly.type
_entity_poly.pdbx_seq_one_letter_code
_entity_poly.pdbx_strand_id
1 'polypeptide(L)'
;MLTYTRSVRLDAPLERIFRYCTSRHGFACQFPFDVQWLSEKEYWARRDILDFRYRVCRIWLRHRAEIISLEPNQSFTDLMLEGIYHSPSAIRMNSSFPMGVPA
;
A
#
# COMPACT_ATOMS: atom_id res chain seq x y z
N MET A 1 3.43 16.34 -13.36
CA MET A 1 3.17 15.30 -12.36
C MET A 1 3.94 14.07 -12.77
N LEU A 2 4.91 13.61 -11.97
CA LEU A 2 5.69 12.42 -12.29
C LEU A 2 4.96 11.21 -11.70
N THR A 3 4.50 10.29 -12.53
CA THR A 3 3.86 9.05 -12.09
C THR A 3 4.86 7.91 -12.23
N TYR A 4 5.15 7.22 -11.13
CA TYR A 4 5.95 6.01 -11.12
C TYR A 4 5.04 4.79 -11.01
N THR A 5 5.18 3.85 -11.94
CA THR A 5 4.41 2.61 -11.97
C THR A 5 5.36 1.41 -11.98
N ARG A 6 5.11 0.46 -11.08
CA ARG A 6 5.82 -0.83 -11.02
C ARG A 6 4.82 -1.97 -10.94
N SER A 7 5.14 -3.07 -11.63
CA SER A 7 4.37 -4.32 -11.56
C SER A 7 5.26 -5.46 -11.07
N VAL A 8 4.68 -6.38 -10.31
CA VAL A 8 5.35 -7.60 -9.82
C VAL A 8 4.39 -8.79 -9.97
N ARG A 9 4.92 -9.96 -10.30
CA ARG A 9 4.16 -11.22 -10.27
C ARG A 9 4.47 -11.94 -8.96
N LEU A 10 3.43 -12.40 -8.29
CA LEU A 10 3.52 -13.08 -7.01
C LEU A 10 2.80 -14.42 -7.12
N ASP A 11 3.45 -15.48 -6.65
CA ASP A 11 2.87 -16.82 -6.56
C ASP A 11 2.21 -17.00 -5.18
N ALA A 12 1.08 -16.33 -4.99
CA ALA A 12 0.28 -16.41 -3.77
C ALA A 12 -1.20 -16.09 -4.05
N PRO A 13 -2.13 -16.61 -3.23
CA PRO A 13 -3.54 -16.26 -3.34
C PRO A 13 -3.77 -14.75 -3.22
N LEU A 14 -4.67 -14.23 -4.06
CA LEU A 14 -5.00 -12.80 -4.14
C LEU A 14 -5.41 -12.22 -2.78
N GLU A 15 -6.18 -12.97 -1.99
CA GLU A 15 -6.59 -12.57 -0.64
C GLU A 15 -5.41 -12.36 0.32
N ARG A 16 -4.37 -13.21 0.22
CA ARG A 16 -3.17 -13.07 1.05
C ARG A 16 -2.35 -11.88 0.62
N ILE A 17 -2.20 -11.67 -0.68
CA ILE A 17 -1.49 -10.50 -1.24
C ILE A 17 -2.23 -9.22 -0.82
N PHE A 18 -3.55 -9.16 -1.01
CA PHE A 18 -4.36 -8.00 -0.65
C PHE A 18 -4.24 -7.69 0.83
N ARG A 19 -4.48 -8.67 1.70
CA ARG A 19 -4.37 -8.51 3.14
C ARG A 19 -2.98 -8.08 3.59
N TYR A 20 -1.93 -8.55 2.92
CA TYR A 20 -0.57 -8.12 3.19
C TYR A 20 -0.32 -6.66 2.79
N CYS A 21 -0.72 -6.28 1.57
CA CYS A 21 -0.54 -4.90 1.06
C CYS A 21 -1.40 -3.86 1.81
N THR A 22 -2.55 -4.25 2.36
CA THR A 22 -3.42 -3.38 3.17
C THR A 22 -3.20 -3.55 4.68
N SER A 23 -2.00 -4.00 5.06
CA SER A 23 -1.59 -4.11 6.45
C SER A 23 -0.41 -3.22 6.78
N ARG A 24 -0.41 -2.75 8.03
CA ARG A 24 0.67 -1.98 8.64
C ARG A 24 2.01 -2.72 8.56
N HIS A 25 1.99 -4.01 8.91
CA HIS A 25 3.18 -4.86 8.82
C HIS A 25 3.66 -5.04 7.38
N GLY A 26 2.77 -5.43 6.47
CA GLY A 26 3.14 -5.71 5.09
C GLY A 26 3.58 -4.45 4.32
N PHE A 27 3.03 -3.28 4.65
CA PHE A 27 3.53 -2.01 4.14
C PHE A 27 4.95 -1.72 4.64
N ALA A 28 5.21 -1.85 5.94
CA ALA A 28 6.54 -1.59 6.50
C ALA A 28 7.63 -2.50 5.90
N CYS A 29 7.30 -3.73 5.52
CA CYS A 29 8.22 -4.64 4.83
C CYS A 29 8.50 -4.27 3.37
N GLN A 30 7.58 -3.57 2.70
CA GLN A 30 7.71 -3.16 1.29
C GLN A 30 8.26 -1.74 1.14
N PHE A 31 8.04 -0.89 2.14
CA PHE A 31 8.49 0.48 2.14
C PHE A 31 10.01 0.53 2.33
N PRO A 32 10.75 1.31 1.51
CA PRO A 32 12.21 1.25 1.47
C PRO A 32 12.91 1.89 2.69
N PHE A 33 12.17 2.42 3.66
CA PHE A 33 12.70 3.12 4.82
C PHE A 33 12.16 2.51 6.11
N ASP A 34 12.90 2.69 7.21
CA ASP A 34 12.43 2.32 8.56
C ASP A 34 11.14 3.10 8.87
N VAL A 35 10.07 2.38 9.18
CA VAL A 35 8.75 2.96 9.51
C VAL A 35 8.47 2.87 11.00
N GLN A 36 8.05 3.99 11.60
CA GLN A 36 7.49 4.07 12.94
C GLN A 36 6.02 4.51 12.84
N TRP A 37 5.10 3.57 13.05
CA TRP A 37 3.67 3.85 12.99
C TRP A 37 3.20 4.68 14.18
N LEU A 38 2.34 5.67 13.90
CA LEU A 38 1.63 6.47 14.88
C LEU A 38 0.17 6.02 15.00
N SER A 39 -0.40 5.47 13.92
CA SER A 39 -1.68 4.76 13.94
C SER A 39 -1.50 3.30 14.37
N GLU A 40 -2.36 2.80 15.27
CA GLU A 40 -2.25 1.44 15.82
C GLU A 40 -2.92 0.36 14.96
N LYS A 41 -3.83 0.75 14.05
CA LYS A 41 -4.66 -0.19 13.30
C LYS A 41 -3.83 -1.04 12.34
N GLU A 42 -3.91 -2.37 12.49
CA GLU A 42 -3.14 -3.30 11.66
C GLU A 42 -3.67 -3.40 10.23
N TYR A 43 -5.00 -3.51 10.07
CA TYR A 43 -5.64 -3.66 8.76
C TYR A 43 -6.48 -2.44 8.44
N TRP A 44 -6.45 -2.03 7.17
CA TRP A 44 -7.07 -0.78 6.78
C TRP A 44 -8.42 -0.95 6.07
N ALA A 45 -9.21 0.09 6.18
CA ALA A 45 -10.52 0.28 5.58
C ALA A 45 -10.57 1.67 4.93
N ARG A 46 -11.57 1.90 4.08
CA ARG A 46 -11.82 3.21 3.51
C ARG A 46 -11.98 4.27 4.62
N ARG A 47 -11.39 5.45 4.42
CA ARG A 47 -11.27 6.59 5.35
C ARG A 47 -10.32 6.41 6.54
N ASP A 48 -9.65 5.27 6.66
CA ASP A 48 -8.59 5.17 7.65
C ASP A 48 -7.44 6.11 7.29
N ILE A 49 -6.80 6.63 8.35
CA ILE A 49 -5.61 7.46 8.24
C ILE A 49 -4.38 6.60 8.50
N LEU A 50 -3.49 6.56 7.52
CA LEU A 50 -2.15 6.00 7.61
C LEU A 50 -1.24 7.10 8.15
N ASP A 51 -0.89 7.04 9.43
CA ASP A 51 -0.02 8.03 10.07
C ASP A 51 1.24 7.33 10.59
N PHE A 52 2.39 7.70 10.02
CA PHE A 52 3.67 7.13 10.39
C PHE A 52 4.81 8.11 10.17
N ARG A 53 5.93 7.84 10.83
CA ARG A 53 7.21 8.50 10.57
C ARG A 53 8.12 7.53 9.84
N TYR A 54 8.97 8.06 8.97
CA TYR A 54 9.99 7.27 8.30
C TYR A 54 11.31 8.03 8.25
N ARG A 55 12.41 7.30 8.22
CA ARG A 55 13.76 7.86 8.35
C ARG A 55 14.49 7.90 7.01
N VAL A 56 14.86 9.09 6.55
CA VAL A 56 15.68 9.32 5.35
C VAL A 56 16.89 10.15 5.73
N CYS A 57 18.10 9.69 5.40
CA CYS A 57 19.34 10.41 5.72
C CYS A 57 19.43 10.90 7.19
N ARG A 58 18.96 10.08 8.14
CA ARG A 58 18.84 10.36 9.59
C ARG A 58 17.78 11.41 10.00
N ILE A 59 17.05 11.98 9.05
CA ILE A 59 15.92 12.89 9.31
C ILE A 59 14.64 12.06 9.40
N TRP A 60 13.84 12.34 10.42
CA TRP A 60 12.50 11.76 10.55
C TRP A 60 11.49 12.64 9.84
N LEU A 61 10.82 12.08 8.86
CA LEU A 61 9.73 12.71 8.13
C LEU A 61 8.41 12.08 8.56
N ARG A 62 7.34 12.87 8.62
CA ARG A 62 5.98 12.37 8.85
C ARG A 62 5.27 12.15 7.53
N HIS A 63 4.49 11.08 7.47
CA HIS A 63 3.60 10.76 6.37
C HIS A 63 2.20 10.55 6.95
N ARG A 64 1.24 11.31 6.43
CA ARG A 64 -0.17 11.15 6.77
C ARG A 64 -0.97 11.02 5.49
N ALA A 65 -1.63 9.90 5.28
CA ALA A 65 -2.45 9.64 4.11
C ALA A 65 -3.82 9.08 4.50
N GLU A 66 -4.84 9.34 3.68
CA GLU A 66 -6.18 8.78 3.85
C GLU A 66 -6.45 7.73 2.77
N ILE A 67 -7.05 6.60 3.15
CA ILE A 67 -7.53 5.62 2.16
C ILE A 67 -8.83 6.12 1.54
N ILE A 68 -8.74 6.64 0.31
CA ILE A 68 -9.89 7.18 -0.42
C ILE A 68 -10.72 6.09 -1.12
N SER A 69 -10.07 4.99 -1.52
CA SER A 69 -10.72 3.83 -2.15
C SER A 69 -10.10 2.52 -1.68
N LEU A 70 -10.94 1.53 -1.42
CA LEU A 70 -10.53 0.17 -1.08
C LEU A 70 -11.54 -0.81 -1.68
N GLU A 71 -11.11 -1.51 -2.71
CA GLU A 71 -11.84 -2.57 -3.41
C GLU A 71 -11.20 -3.92 -3.03
N PRO A 72 -11.85 -4.72 -2.18
CA PRO A 72 -11.27 -5.96 -1.68
C PRO A 72 -10.74 -6.85 -2.80
N ASN A 73 -9.50 -7.32 -2.63
CA ASN A 73 -8.80 -8.21 -3.58
C ASN A 73 -8.55 -7.60 -4.97
N GLN A 74 -8.81 -6.31 -5.18
CA GLN A 74 -8.69 -5.67 -6.49
C GLN A 74 -7.78 -4.47 -6.45
N SER A 75 -8.09 -3.48 -5.59
CA SER A 75 -7.30 -2.26 -5.52
C SER A 75 -7.43 -1.56 -4.19
N PHE A 76 -6.42 -0.76 -3.83
CA PHE A 76 -6.60 0.30 -2.85
C PHE A 76 -5.84 1.54 -3.31
N THR A 77 -6.35 2.70 -2.90
CA THR A 77 -5.76 4.00 -3.20
C THR A 77 -5.75 4.85 -1.94
N ASP A 78 -4.58 5.39 -1.64
CA ASP A 78 -4.40 6.40 -0.62
C ASP A 78 -4.11 7.78 -1.22
N LEU A 79 -4.49 8.81 -0.49
CA LEU A 79 -4.21 10.20 -0.81
C LEU A 79 -3.41 10.82 0.34
N MET A 80 -2.24 11.36 0.00
CA MET A 80 -1.41 12.03 0.98
C MET A 80 -2.05 13.35 1.44
N LEU A 81 -2.20 13.48 2.75
CA LEU A 81 -2.68 14.69 3.42
C LEU A 81 -1.50 15.56 3.91
N GLU A 82 -0.44 14.91 4.44
CA GLU A 82 0.75 15.57 4.96
C GLU A 82 1.99 14.73 4.60
N GLY A 83 3.00 15.36 3.99
CA GLY A 83 4.23 14.69 3.58
C GLY A 83 4.91 15.40 2.43
N ILE A 84 6.01 14.81 1.95
CA ILE A 84 6.84 15.37 0.87
C ILE A 84 6.30 15.11 -0.53
N TYR A 85 5.29 14.24 -0.67
CA TYR A 85 4.67 13.92 -1.96
C TYR A 85 3.21 14.38 -1.95
N HIS A 86 2.78 15.10 -2.97
CA HIS A 86 1.40 15.61 -3.06
C HIS A 86 0.52 14.79 -4.03
N SER A 87 0.94 13.58 -4.38
CA SER A 87 0.27 12.72 -5.37
C SER A 87 -0.30 11.46 -4.71
N PRO A 88 -1.45 10.95 -5.18
CA PRO A 88 -2.03 9.72 -4.68
C PRO A 88 -1.15 8.51 -5.03
N SER A 89 -1.15 7.50 -4.16
CA SER A 89 -0.54 6.20 -4.39
C SER A 89 -1.64 5.15 -4.55
N ALA A 90 -1.43 4.20 -5.47
CA ALA A 90 -2.41 3.15 -5.74
C ALA A 90 -1.72 1.81 -5.96
N ILE A 91 -2.29 0.76 -5.35
CA ILE A 91 -1.92 -0.62 -5.65
C ILE A 91 -3.10 -1.28 -6.36
N ARG A 92 -2.83 -1.86 -7.52
CA ARG A 92 -3.79 -2.66 -8.29
C ARG A 92 -3.30 -4.10 -8.35
N MET A 93 -4.22 -5.02 -8.10
CA MET A 93 -3.98 -6.44 -8.15
C MET A 93 -4.78 -7.02 -9.30
N ASN A 94 -4.08 -7.71 -10.19
CA ASN A 94 -4.70 -8.39 -11.32
C ASN A 94 -4.40 -9.88 -11.17
N SER A 95 -5.43 -10.71 -11.12
CA SER A 95 -5.26 -12.16 -11.27
C SER A 95 -4.93 -12.44 -12.74
N SER A 96 -3.72 -12.95 -13.00
CA SER A 96 -3.41 -13.56 -14.28
C SER A 96 -3.69 -15.05 -14.16
N PHE A 97 -4.96 -15.44 -14.28
CA PHE A 97 -5.25 -16.83 -14.59
C PHE A 97 -4.83 -17.06 -16.05
N PRO A 98 -3.98 -18.05 -16.36
CA PRO A 98 -3.93 -18.54 -17.73
C PRO A 98 -5.33 -19.09 -18.05
N MET A 99 -6.04 -18.40 -18.93
CA MET A 99 -7.20 -18.95 -19.61
C MET A 99 -6.76 -20.22 -20.33
N GLY A 100 -7.22 -21.38 -19.84
CA GLY A 100 -7.18 -22.64 -20.56
C GLY A 100 -5.95 -23.51 -20.33
N VAL A 101 -6.07 -24.44 -19.38
CA VAL A 101 -5.67 -25.84 -19.62
C VAL A 101 -6.89 -26.68 -19.22
N PRO A 102 -7.61 -27.30 -20.17
CA PRO A 102 -8.68 -28.22 -19.82
C PRO A 102 -8.07 -29.50 -19.21
N ALA A 103 -8.82 -30.00 -18.21
CA ALA A 103 -8.72 -31.24 -17.42
C ALA A 103 -7.58 -32.23 -17.72
#